data_AF-A0A7Z2VBZ2-F1
#
_entry.id   AF-A0A7Z2VBZ2-F1
#
_cell.length_a   1.000
_cell.length_b   1.000
_cell.length_c   1.000
_cell.angle_alpha   90.00
_cell.angle_beta   90.00
_cell.angle_gamma   90.00
#
_symmetry.space_group_name_H-M   'P 1'
#
loop_
_entity.id
_entity.type
_entity.pdbx_description
1 polymer ?
#
loop_
_entity_poly.entity_id
_entity_poly.type
_entity_poly.pdbx_seq_one_letter_code
_entity_poly.pdbx_strand_id
1 'polypeptide(L)'
;MKTSHSQLVGALIKGMRRAESAQAASFAHRAVPAEQARVCGTPDDAGRVLEMFKLDAEQIRQIGLIGVEELGEAVCHAWSINAGQLDRVLQWFTAPRVEFVGKHCSELIQAGRIGPVLTMAREHALLRHR
;
A
#
# COMPACT_ATOMS: atom_id res chain seq x y z
N MET A 1 6.57 -24.71 2.58
CA MET A 1 7.68 -23.84 2.11
C MET A 1 7.60 -22.54 2.90
N LYS A 2 8.67 -22.10 3.56
CA LYS A 2 8.65 -20.88 4.40
C LYS A 2 8.91 -19.66 3.51
N THR A 3 7.98 -18.71 3.48
CA THR A 3 8.16 -17.46 2.71
C THR A 3 9.27 -16.63 3.35
N SER A 4 10.27 -16.23 2.58
CA SER A 4 11.37 -15.39 3.07
C SER A 4 10.94 -13.92 3.12
N HIS A 5 11.64 -13.13 3.94
CA HIS A 5 11.44 -11.68 3.96
C HIS A 5 11.68 -11.04 2.59
N SER A 6 12.71 -11.47 1.85
CA SER A 6 12.98 -10.98 0.49
C SER A 6 11.85 -11.28 -0.50
N GLN A 7 11.17 -12.42 -0.35
CA GLN A 7 9.99 -12.74 -1.16
C GLN A 7 8.80 -11.83 -0.82
N LEU A 8 8.61 -11.50 0.45
CA LEU A 8 7.56 -10.57 0.88
C LEU A 8 7.82 -9.15 0.37
N VAL A 9 9.05 -8.65 0.52
CA VAL A 9 9.43 -7.32 -0.01
C VAL A 9 9.28 -7.30 -1.53
N GLY A 10 9.70 -8.36 -2.23
CA GLY A 10 9.51 -8.49 -3.68
C GLY A 10 8.04 -8.46 -4.10
N ALA A 11 7.16 -9.17 -3.39
CA ALA A 11 5.72 -9.15 -3.63
C ALA A 11 5.12 -7.76 -3.34
N LEU A 12 5.53 -7.11 -2.26
CA LEU A 12 5.07 -5.77 -1.92
C LEU A 12 5.43 -4.77 -3.02
N ILE A 13 6.71 -4.77 -3.44
CA ILE A 13 7.19 -3.90 -4.54
C ILE A 13 6.42 -4.18 -5.82
N LYS A 14 6.19 -5.45 -6.18
CA LYS A 14 5.40 -5.82 -7.36
C LYS A 14 3.99 -5.21 -7.31
N GLY A 15 3.33 -5.26 -6.15
CA GLY A 15 2.06 -4.57 -5.91
C GLY A 15 2.14 -3.06 -6.12
N MET A 16 3.16 -2.42 -5.53
CA MET A 16 3.39 -0.98 -5.68
C MET A 16 3.57 -0.59 -7.16
N ARG A 17 4.40 -1.31 -7.91
CA ARG A 17 4.64 -1.07 -9.34
C ARG A 17 3.38 -1.26 -10.19
N ARG A 18 2.51 -2.21 -9.82
CA ARG A 18 1.21 -2.41 -10.48
C ARG A 18 0.31 -1.18 -10.30
N ALA A 19 0.24 -0.63 -9.08
CA ALA A 19 -0.52 0.59 -8.82
C ALA A 19 0.05 1.82 -9.55
N GLU A 20 1.38 2.00 -9.56
CA GLU A 20 2.03 3.07 -10.33
C GLU A 20 1.71 2.97 -11.83
N SER A 21 1.79 1.77 -12.40
CA SER A 21 1.51 1.52 -13.81
C SER A 21 0.07 1.86 -14.16
N ALA A 22 -0.89 1.49 -13.30
CA ALA A 22 -2.29 1.82 -13.47
C ALA A 22 -2.56 3.34 -13.39
N GLN A 23 -1.87 4.05 -12.48
CA GLN A 23 -1.94 5.51 -12.38
C GLN A 23 -1.38 6.17 -13.64
N ALA A 24 -0.21 5.75 -14.11
CA ALA A 24 0.42 6.26 -15.32
C ALA A 24 -0.47 6.08 -16.56
N ALA A 25 -1.11 4.91 -16.72
CA ALA A 25 -2.07 4.68 -17.79
C ALA A 25 -3.29 5.61 -17.68
N SER A 26 -3.80 5.86 -16.47
CA SER A 26 -4.91 6.79 -16.25
C SER A 26 -4.54 8.24 -16.63
N PHE A 27 -3.32 8.68 -16.30
CA PHE A 27 -2.81 9.99 -16.71
C PHE A 27 -2.56 10.07 -18.21
N ALA A 28 -2.10 9.01 -18.89
CA ALA A 28 -1.95 9.07 -20.36
C ALA A 28 -3.27 9.37 -21.08
N HIS A 29 -4.41 9.00 -20.49
CA HIS A 29 -5.75 9.27 -21.03
C HIS A 29 -6.33 10.64 -20.63
N ARG A 30 -5.74 11.35 -19.68
CA ARG A 30 -6.14 12.72 -19.27
C ARG A 30 -5.02 13.67 -19.67
N ALA A 31 -5.26 14.83 -20.26
CA ALA A 31 -4.18 15.78 -20.61
C ALA A 31 -3.55 16.46 -19.37
N VAL A 32 -3.09 15.68 -18.38
CA VAL A 32 -2.48 16.09 -17.12
C VAL A 32 -0.96 15.96 -17.29
N PRO A 33 -0.16 16.99 -16.93
CA PRO A 33 1.29 16.93 -17.03
C PRO A 33 1.88 15.74 -16.24
N ALA A 34 2.85 15.05 -16.86
CA ALA A 34 3.52 13.85 -16.35
C ALA A 34 4.29 14.03 -15.02
N GLU A 35 4.37 15.24 -14.48
CA GLU A 35 5.01 15.56 -13.18
C GLU A 35 4.37 14.85 -11.97
N GLN A 36 3.19 14.23 -12.15
CA GLN A 36 2.47 13.53 -11.09
C GLN A 36 2.75 12.02 -11.02
N ALA A 37 3.47 11.44 -11.99
CA ALA A 37 3.90 10.03 -11.93
C ALA A 37 5.09 9.87 -10.97
N ARG A 38 4.84 10.06 -9.67
CA ARG A 38 5.84 9.85 -8.63
C ARG A 38 6.01 8.36 -8.38
N VAL A 39 7.26 7.92 -8.38
CA VAL A 39 7.63 6.59 -7.88
C VAL A 39 7.27 6.50 -6.39
N CYS A 40 6.48 5.49 -6.03
CA CYS A 40 6.12 5.10 -4.69
C CYS A 40 7.35 4.48 -4.00
N GLY A 41 8.10 5.30 -3.26
CA GLY A 41 9.19 4.87 -2.37
C GLY A 41 10.34 4.10 -3.05
N THR A 42 11.36 3.82 -2.26
CA THR A 42 12.47 2.93 -2.61
C THR A 42 12.20 1.48 -2.13
N PRO A 43 12.96 0.47 -2.58
CA PRO A 43 12.88 -0.88 -2.02
C PRO A 43 13.11 -0.93 -0.50
N ASP A 44 14.02 -0.09 0.02
CA ASP A 44 14.29 -0.01 1.47
C ASP A 44 13.08 0.55 2.22
N ASP A 45 12.42 1.56 1.65
CA ASP A 45 11.16 2.08 2.20
C ASP A 45 10.06 1.00 2.24
N ALA A 46 9.96 0.19 1.19
CA ALA A 46 9.02 -0.92 1.12
C ALA A 46 9.29 -1.95 2.22
N GLY A 47 10.57 -2.26 2.49
CA GLY A 47 10.97 -3.09 3.63
C GLY A 47 10.52 -2.52 4.97
N ARG A 48 10.78 -1.23 5.23
CA ARG A 48 10.38 -0.55 6.48
C ARG A 48 8.87 -0.53 6.68
N VAL A 49 8.10 -0.29 5.61
CA VAL A 49 6.64 -0.34 5.66
C VAL A 49 6.13 -1.75 5.94
N LEU A 50 6.74 -2.77 5.33
CA LEU A 50 6.37 -4.16 5.59
C LEU A 50 6.59 -4.54 7.07
N GLU A 51 7.73 -4.15 7.63
CA GLU A 51 8.09 -4.43 9.02
C GLU A 51 7.12 -3.80 10.03
N MET A 52 6.58 -2.62 9.73
CA MET A 52 5.58 -1.94 10.58
C MET A 52 4.35 -2.81 10.84
N PHE A 53 3.91 -3.62 9.86
CA PHE A 53 2.73 -4.48 10.04
C PHE A 53 2.97 -5.65 10.99
N LYS A 54 4.23 -5.98 11.32
CA LYS A 54 4.61 -7.05 12.28
C LYS A 54 3.87 -8.37 12.01
N LEU A 55 3.75 -8.73 10.74
CA LEU A 55 3.05 -9.94 10.33
C LEU A 55 3.79 -11.19 10.80
N ASP A 56 3.10 -12.05 11.54
CA ASP A 56 3.62 -13.36 11.94
C ASP A 56 3.54 -14.39 10.80
N ALA A 57 4.11 -15.57 11.03
CA ALA A 57 4.17 -16.62 10.01
C ALA A 57 2.79 -17.14 9.59
N GLU A 58 1.82 -17.19 10.51
CA GLU A 58 0.46 -17.64 10.22
C GLU A 58 -0.30 -16.58 9.42
N GLN A 59 -0.16 -15.30 9.79
CA GLN A 59 -0.72 -14.17 9.05
C GLN A 59 -0.14 -14.13 7.62
N ILE A 60 1.18 -14.27 7.47
CA ILE A 60 1.85 -14.35 6.16
C ILE A 60 1.31 -15.52 5.34
N ARG A 61 1.10 -16.69 5.97
CA ARG A 61 0.56 -17.88 5.32
C ARG A 61 -0.89 -17.67 4.86
N GLN A 62 -1.70 -16.99 5.65
CA GLN A 62 -3.11 -16.71 5.35
C GLN A 62 -3.27 -15.72 4.19
N ILE A 63 -2.52 -14.63 4.18
CA ILE A 63 -2.61 -13.62 3.12
C ILE A 63 -1.90 -14.07 1.84
N GLY A 64 -0.83 -14.87 1.97
CA GLY A 64 0.01 -15.31 0.86
C GLY A 64 0.69 -14.15 0.12
N LEU A 65 1.46 -14.47 -0.93
CA LEU A 65 2.15 -13.46 -1.73
C LEU A 65 1.17 -12.54 -2.47
N ILE A 66 0.00 -13.05 -2.87
CA ILE A 66 -1.03 -12.23 -3.53
C ILE A 66 -1.57 -11.16 -2.58
N GLY A 67 -1.87 -11.51 -1.33
CA GLY A 67 -2.27 -10.53 -0.33
C GLY A 67 -1.18 -9.49 -0.06
N VAL A 68 0.10 -9.89 -0.08
CA VAL A 68 1.23 -8.94 0.04
C VAL A 68 1.34 -8.02 -1.19
N GLU A 69 1.03 -8.51 -2.39
CA GLU A 69 0.91 -7.63 -3.58
C GLU A 69 -0.25 -6.63 -3.43
N GLU A 70 -1.41 -7.06 -2.93
CA GLU A 70 -2.55 -6.15 -2.65
C GLU A 70 -2.19 -5.10 -1.59
N LEU A 71 -1.44 -5.50 -0.56
CA LEU A 71 -0.88 -4.59 0.42
C LEU A 71 0.05 -3.58 -0.24
N GLY A 72 0.87 -4.01 -1.20
CA GLY A 72 1.77 -3.15 -1.95
C GLY A 72 1.03 -2.06 -2.73
N GLU A 73 -0.11 -2.40 -3.33
CA GLU A 73 -0.97 -1.40 -3.97
C GLU A 73 -1.50 -0.37 -2.96
N ALA A 74 -1.99 -0.83 -1.81
CA ALA A 74 -2.49 0.05 -0.76
C ALA A 74 -1.39 1.00 -0.26
N VAL A 75 -0.17 0.50 -0.10
CA VAL A 75 1.02 1.29 0.26
C VAL A 75 1.31 2.35 -0.78
N CYS A 76 1.26 2.03 -2.08
CA CYS A 76 1.50 3.02 -3.12
C CYS A 76 0.42 4.12 -3.15
N HIS A 77 -0.86 3.77 -2.94
CA HIS A 77 -1.91 4.78 -2.78
C HIS A 77 -1.69 5.67 -1.55
N ALA A 78 -1.32 5.08 -0.41
CA ALA A 78 -0.94 5.85 0.78
C ALA A 78 0.26 6.77 0.50
N TRP A 79 1.23 6.32 -0.30
CA TRP A 79 2.38 7.13 -0.74
C TRP A 79 1.93 8.37 -1.51
N SER A 80 1.05 8.17 -2.50
CA SER A 80 0.47 9.24 -3.30
C SER A 80 -0.30 10.22 -2.43
N ILE A 81 -1.16 9.73 -1.52
CA ILE A 81 -1.93 10.54 -0.56
C ILE A 81 -1.04 11.40 0.32
N ASN A 82 0.15 10.93 0.66
CA ASN A 82 1.06 11.58 1.61
C ASN A 82 2.26 12.29 0.94
N ALA A 83 2.17 12.57 -0.37
CA ALA A 83 3.19 13.28 -1.15
C ALA A 83 4.59 12.63 -1.09
N GLY A 84 4.64 11.34 -0.79
CA GLY A 84 5.85 10.55 -0.65
C GLY A 84 6.63 10.67 0.65
N GLN A 85 6.02 11.24 1.70
CA GLN A 85 6.64 11.28 3.02
C GLN A 85 6.40 9.97 3.78
N LEU A 86 7.46 9.16 3.98
CA LEU A 86 7.37 7.85 4.63
C LEU A 86 6.69 7.91 6.01
N ASP A 87 7.04 8.86 6.87
CA ASP A 87 6.42 8.96 8.21
C ASP A 87 4.90 9.15 8.14
N ARG A 88 4.43 9.92 7.16
CA ARG A 88 2.99 10.12 6.94
C ARG A 88 2.33 8.87 6.33
N VAL A 89 3.05 8.08 5.53
CA VAL A 89 2.58 6.77 5.06
C VAL A 89 2.41 5.82 6.24
N LEU A 90 3.40 5.73 7.13
CA LEU A 90 3.31 4.91 8.35
C LEU A 90 2.17 5.39 9.25
N GLN A 91 2.04 6.70 9.44
CA GLN A 91 0.93 7.31 10.18
C GLN A 91 -0.42 6.99 9.53
N TRP A 92 -0.50 6.96 8.19
CA TRP A 92 -1.73 6.67 7.48
C TRP A 92 -2.25 5.26 7.79
N PHE A 93 -1.36 4.28 7.99
CA PHE A 93 -1.76 2.92 8.38
C PHE A 93 -2.08 2.75 9.86
N THR A 94 -1.56 3.63 10.71
CA THR A 94 -1.64 3.53 12.18
C THR A 94 -2.59 4.54 12.81
N ALA A 95 -3.15 5.47 12.03
CA ALA A 95 -4.19 6.39 12.49
C ALA A 95 -5.57 5.69 12.55
N PRO A 96 -6.41 6.01 13.55
CA PRO A 96 -7.76 5.47 13.67
C PRO A 96 -8.65 5.94 12.51
N ARG A 97 -9.47 5.03 11.98
CA ARG A 97 -10.33 5.27 10.81
C ARG A 97 -11.80 5.14 11.15
N VAL A 98 -12.59 6.15 10.81
CA VAL A 98 -14.05 6.13 11.00
C VAL A 98 -14.68 5.04 10.14
N GLU A 99 -14.15 4.83 8.94
CA GLU A 99 -14.50 3.79 7.98
C GLU A 99 -14.38 2.38 8.59
N PHE A 100 -13.52 2.24 9.60
CA PHE A 100 -13.27 0.98 10.32
C PHE A 100 -13.61 1.06 11.81
N VAL A 101 -14.55 1.94 12.19
CA VAL A 101 -15.07 2.06 13.57
C VAL A 101 -13.95 2.32 14.58
N GLY A 102 -13.02 3.21 14.22
CA GLY A 102 -11.88 3.61 15.06
C GLY A 102 -10.66 2.70 14.95
N LYS A 103 -10.72 1.59 14.22
CA LYS A 103 -9.57 0.69 14.03
C LYS A 103 -8.51 1.28 13.10
N HIS A 104 -7.27 0.82 13.27
CA HIS A 104 -6.15 1.14 12.40
C HIS A 104 -6.14 0.21 11.18
N CYS A 105 -5.71 0.72 10.02
CA CYS A 105 -5.55 -0.13 8.83
C CYS A 105 -4.57 -1.29 9.08
N SER A 106 -3.54 -1.07 9.89
CA SER A 106 -2.59 -2.12 10.30
C SER A 106 -3.28 -3.29 11.00
N GLU A 107 -4.30 -3.04 11.84
CA GLU A 107 -5.05 -4.09 12.54
C GLU A 107 -5.88 -4.92 11.55
N LEU A 108 -6.48 -4.27 10.54
CA LEU A 108 -7.20 -4.98 9.48
C LEU A 108 -6.25 -5.85 8.66
N ILE A 109 -5.07 -5.32 8.31
CA ILE A 109 -4.05 -6.05 7.54
C ILE A 109 -3.54 -7.27 8.33
N GLN A 110 -3.29 -7.10 9.63
CA GLN A 110 -2.95 -8.21 10.54
C GLN A 110 -4.06 -9.27 10.64
N ALA A 111 -5.32 -8.87 10.49
CA ALA A 111 -6.46 -9.78 10.42
C ALA A 111 -6.71 -10.35 9.00
N GLY A 112 -5.79 -10.13 8.04
CA GLY A 112 -5.91 -10.59 6.66
C GLY A 112 -6.96 -9.84 5.83
N ARG A 113 -7.47 -8.71 6.31
CA ARG A 113 -8.52 -7.90 5.67
C ARG A 113 -7.92 -6.76 4.85
N ILE A 114 -7.17 -7.11 3.81
CA ILE A 114 -6.45 -6.15 2.96
C ILE A 114 -7.40 -5.42 1.99
N GLY A 115 -8.35 -6.14 1.38
CA GLY A 115 -9.29 -5.59 0.41
C GLY A 115 -10.00 -4.29 0.83
N PRO A 116 -10.62 -4.22 2.03
CA PRO A 116 -11.24 -2.98 2.50
C PRO A 116 -10.27 -1.80 2.63
N VAL A 117 -9.04 -2.05 3.09
CA VAL A 117 -8.00 -1.02 3.22
C VAL A 117 -7.57 -0.54 1.83
N LEU A 118 -7.38 -1.45 0.89
CA LEU A 118 -7.02 -1.13 -0.50
C LEU A 118 -8.11 -0.30 -1.18
N THR A 119 -9.38 -0.66 -1.04
CA THR A 119 -10.51 0.10 -1.58
C THR A 119 -10.51 1.54 -1.05
N MET A 120 -10.41 1.71 0.27
CA MET A 120 -10.34 3.04 0.89
C MET A 120 -9.11 3.84 0.41
N ALA A 121 -7.94 3.19 0.29
CA ALA A 121 -6.73 3.84 -0.20
C ALA A 121 -6.89 4.36 -1.64
N ARG A 122 -7.52 3.57 -2.51
CA ARG A 122 -7.84 3.97 -3.89
C ARG A 122 -8.78 5.18 -3.92
N GLU A 123 -9.85 5.15 -3.13
CA GLU A 123 -10.83 6.24 -3.04
C GLU A 123 -10.18 7.54 -2.53
N HIS A 124 -9.38 7.47 -1.45
CA HIS A 124 -8.67 8.62 -0.91
C HIS A 124 -7.65 9.19 -1.92
N ALA A 125 -6.94 8.33 -2.65
CA ALA A 125 -6.03 8.77 -3.69
C ALA A 125 -6.76 9.50 -4.82
N LEU A 126 -7.93 8.99 -5.26
CA LEU A 126 -8.75 9.67 -6.27
C LEU A 126 -9.24 11.05 -5.83
N LEU A 127 -9.60 11.21 -4.56
CA LEU A 127 -10.05 12.49 -4.02
C LEU A 127 -8.94 13.54 -3.96
N ARG A 128 -7.68 13.13 -3.74
CA ARG A 128 -6.53 14.05 -3.75
C ARG A 128 -6.27 14.66 -5.14
N HIS A 129 -6.65 13.98 -6.21
CA HIS A 129 -6.42 14.41 -7.60
C HIS A 129 -7.61 15.17 -8.21
N ARG A 130 -8.64 15.51 -7.41
CA ARG A 130 -9.71 16.44 -7.79
C ARG A 130 -9.36 17.84 -7.31
#